data_AF-A0A1G0LX32-F1
#
_entry.id   AF-A0A1G0LX32-F1
#
_cell.length_a   1.000
_cell.length_b   1.000
_cell.length_c   1.000
_cell.angle_alpha   90.00
_cell.angle_beta   90.00
_cell.angle_gamma   90.00
#
_symmetry.space_group_name_H-M   'P 1'
#
loop_
_entity.id
_entity.type
_entity.pdbx_description
1 polymer ?
#
loop_
_entity_poly.entity_id
_entity_poly.type
_entity_poly.pdbx_seq_one_letter_code
_entity_poly.pdbx_strand_id
1 'polypeptide(L)'
;MPDRRTDIGARDDLRIESSRCKRMRFSESDCSRCIDICPHGAVTLEGGLAIDPERCRGCLLCTAVCPVGALEHNSDFAACMTQLSRVPEPVLGCIRTKESANASLACLGGLSEEHLLALIHTLAGSLTLNLSVCGDCPNSHGISEIKSRLEAVSAAGLDCGACRINLAESVREIRYRDESVDRRSFFKSFGSALIKSAAVVLSRPSEQTEQRSEYACKRVPARRELLNKTRSELSLELTGLIREHFDSCASFDQSCTACQGCTTICPTGALKTGESDIPPTFDQLLCTGCGLCREFCLDGAIRVLKNASNLQPSCRTAQAANSG
;
A
#
# COMPACT_ATOMS: atom_id res chain seq x y z
N MET A 1 16.27 30.47 13.30
CA MET A 1 16.20 29.00 13.35
C MET A 1 14.96 28.61 12.57
N PRO A 2 15.04 27.90 11.44
CA PRO A 2 13.83 27.43 10.76
C PRO A 2 13.01 26.57 11.74
N ASP A 3 11.70 26.77 11.74
CA ASP A 3 10.79 26.09 12.66
C ASP A 3 10.76 24.59 12.34
N ARG A 4 11.39 23.75 13.18
CA ARG A 4 11.42 22.30 12.99
C ARG A 4 10.03 21.63 13.01
N ARG A 5 8.96 22.38 13.29
CA ARG A 5 7.55 21.94 13.17
C ARG A 5 7.00 22.01 11.74
N THR A 6 7.67 22.71 10.81
CA THR A 6 7.22 22.85 9.42
C THR A 6 7.83 21.83 8.45
N ASP A 7 8.92 21.13 8.84
CA ASP A 7 9.60 20.16 7.98
C ASP A 7 8.91 18.77 8.00
N ILE A 8 7.62 18.71 7.74
CA ILE A 8 6.85 17.46 7.63
C ILE A 8 6.41 17.22 6.18
N GLY A 9 5.83 16.05 5.91
CA GLY A 9 5.18 15.80 4.62
C GLY A 9 4.00 16.76 4.39
N ALA A 10 3.52 16.78 3.16
CA ALA A 10 2.42 17.62 2.68
C ALA A 10 1.34 16.78 1.99
N ARG A 11 0.25 17.44 1.56
CA ARG A 11 -0.78 16.81 0.73
C ARG A 11 -0.21 16.17 -0.53
N ASP A 12 0.80 16.78 -1.15
CA ASP A 12 1.36 16.32 -2.44
C ASP A 12 2.16 15.01 -2.35
N ASP A 13 2.40 14.51 -1.13
CA ASP A 13 2.90 13.15 -0.92
C ASP A 13 1.81 12.08 -1.16
N LEU A 14 0.55 12.49 -1.34
CA LEU A 14 -0.58 11.64 -1.68
C LEU A 14 -0.89 11.69 -3.17
N ARG A 15 -0.93 10.53 -3.80
CA ARG A 15 -1.60 10.36 -5.10
C ARG A 15 -3.08 10.06 -4.86
N ILE A 16 -3.95 10.86 -5.48
CA ILE A 16 -5.41 10.75 -5.32
C ILE A 16 -6.03 10.34 -6.65
N GLU A 17 -6.83 9.28 -6.62
CA GLU A 17 -7.59 8.79 -7.77
C GLU A 17 -9.06 8.59 -7.36
N SER A 18 -9.81 9.69 -7.32
CA SER A 18 -11.16 9.74 -6.73
C SER A 18 -12.15 8.78 -7.38
N SER A 19 -12.03 8.49 -8.68
CA SER A 19 -12.85 7.52 -9.43
C SER A 19 -12.77 6.08 -8.87
N ARG A 20 -11.75 5.77 -8.07
CA ARG A 20 -11.59 4.47 -7.40
C ARG A 20 -12.24 4.42 -6.03
N CYS A 21 -12.49 5.57 -5.40
CA CYS A 21 -13.05 5.64 -4.05
C CYS A 21 -14.43 4.97 -4.02
N LYS A 22 -14.67 4.12 -3.02
CA LYS A 22 -15.94 3.38 -2.89
C LYS A 22 -17.15 4.31 -2.94
N ARG A 23 -17.11 5.45 -2.22
CA ARG A 23 -18.18 6.44 -2.19
C ARG A 23 -18.37 7.21 -3.49
N MET A 24 -17.33 7.29 -4.33
CA MET A 24 -17.41 7.94 -5.64
C MET A 24 -17.90 6.98 -6.73
N ARG A 25 -17.71 5.67 -6.52
CA ARG A 25 -18.24 4.61 -7.39
C ARG A 25 -19.68 4.27 -7.04
N PHE A 26 -20.01 4.26 -5.76
CA PHE A 26 -21.33 3.99 -5.23
C PHE A 26 -21.62 4.93 -4.06
N SER A 27 -22.55 5.88 -4.27
CA SER A 27 -22.84 6.95 -3.32
C SER A 27 -23.35 6.47 -1.97
N GLU A 28 -24.01 5.30 -1.91
CA GLU A 28 -24.53 4.71 -0.67
C GLU A 28 -23.48 3.88 0.09
N SER A 29 -22.25 3.77 -0.43
CA SER A 29 -21.16 3.12 0.31
C SER A 29 -20.90 3.84 1.63
N ASP A 30 -20.75 3.06 2.69
CA ASP A 30 -20.49 3.52 4.07
C ASP A 30 -19.00 3.75 4.38
N CYS A 31 -18.10 3.56 3.40
CA CYS A 31 -16.67 3.56 3.66
C CYS A 31 -16.15 4.90 4.20
N SER A 32 -15.65 4.90 5.44
CA SER A 32 -15.07 6.06 6.13
C SER A 32 -13.59 5.91 6.51
N ARG A 33 -12.93 4.79 6.18
CA ARG A 33 -11.59 4.41 6.70
C ARG A 33 -10.54 5.53 6.67
N CYS A 34 -10.49 6.32 5.59
CA CYS A 34 -9.54 7.42 5.46
C CYS A 34 -9.85 8.63 6.34
N ILE A 35 -11.13 8.89 6.64
CA ILE A 35 -11.56 9.88 7.64
C ILE A 35 -11.18 9.37 9.02
N ASP A 36 -11.56 8.13 9.34
CA ASP A 36 -11.40 7.54 10.69
C ASP A 36 -9.93 7.51 11.14
N ILE A 37 -9.01 7.25 10.21
CA ILE A 37 -7.57 7.19 10.52
C ILE A 37 -6.88 8.55 10.51
N CYS A 38 -7.51 9.62 10.04
CA CYS A 38 -6.85 10.91 9.84
C CYS A 38 -6.80 11.71 11.14
N PRO A 39 -5.64 11.87 11.80
CA PRO A 39 -5.57 12.62 13.07
C PRO A 39 -5.73 14.13 12.88
N HIS A 40 -5.66 14.62 11.64
CA HIS A 40 -5.65 16.04 11.30
C HIS A 40 -7.00 16.54 10.75
N GLY A 41 -8.01 15.66 10.64
CA GLY A 41 -9.30 16.02 10.07
C GLY A 41 -9.19 16.61 8.65
N ALA A 42 -8.23 16.13 7.86
CA ALA A 42 -7.90 16.66 6.53
C ALA A 42 -8.69 15.99 5.40
N VAL A 43 -9.40 14.90 5.66
CA VAL A 43 -10.14 14.13 4.64
C VAL A 43 -11.63 14.46 4.73
N THR A 44 -12.26 14.77 3.60
CA THR A 44 -13.73 14.87 3.48
C THR A 44 -14.25 13.92 2.39
N LEU A 45 -15.47 13.46 2.59
CA LEU A 45 -16.25 12.66 1.64
C LEU A 45 -17.57 13.37 1.25
N GLU A 46 -17.81 14.58 1.76
CA GLU A 46 -18.97 15.40 1.39
C GLU A 46 -18.77 16.01 0.01
N GLY A 47 -19.68 15.71 -0.93
CA GLY A 47 -19.58 16.18 -2.32
C GLY A 47 -18.44 15.55 -3.13
N GLY A 48 -17.60 14.71 -2.52
CA GLY A 48 -16.45 14.10 -3.19
C GLY A 48 -15.38 13.64 -2.21
N LEU A 49 -14.48 12.74 -2.64
CA LEU A 49 -13.20 12.55 -1.93
C LEU A 49 -12.33 13.79 -2.15
N ALA A 50 -12.06 14.53 -1.08
CA ALA A 50 -11.14 15.67 -1.11
C ALA A 50 -10.21 15.67 0.12
N ILE A 51 -9.02 16.25 -0.06
CA ILE A 51 -7.99 16.39 0.97
C ILE A 51 -7.69 17.87 1.14
N ASP A 52 -7.91 18.39 2.33
CA ASP A 52 -7.58 19.76 2.70
C ASP A 52 -6.05 19.93 2.77
N PRO A 53 -5.44 20.77 1.92
CA PRO A 53 -3.99 20.93 1.85
C PRO A 53 -3.41 21.63 3.09
N GLU A 54 -4.17 22.47 3.78
CA GLU A 54 -3.72 23.22 4.97
C GLU A 54 -3.75 22.34 6.23
N ARG A 55 -4.69 21.40 6.29
CA ARG A 55 -4.78 20.43 7.39
C ARG A 55 -3.90 19.20 7.17
N CYS A 56 -3.68 18.78 5.93
CA CYS A 56 -2.93 17.56 5.65
C CYS A 56 -1.44 17.72 5.98
N ARG A 57 -0.94 16.85 6.86
CA ARG A 57 0.45 16.84 7.32
C ARG A 57 1.32 15.76 6.67
N GLY A 58 0.85 15.17 5.56
CA GLY A 58 1.57 14.12 4.82
C GLY A 58 1.94 12.89 5.66
N CYS A 59 1.12 12.52 6.65
CA CYS A 59 1.37 11.33 7.49
C CYS A 59 1.18 9.99 6.75
N LEU A 60 0.47 10.04 5.62
CA LEU A 60 0.15 8.90 4.74
C LEU A 60 -0.63 7.75 5.41
N LEU A 61 -1.19 7.93 6.61
CA LEU A 61 -2.01 6.91 7.27
C LEU A 61 -3.21 6.45 6.42
N CYS A 62 -3.82 7.39 5.68
CA CYS A 62 -4.95 7.10 4.81
C CYS A 62 -4.60 6.16 3.65
N THR A 63 -3.35 6.15 3.16
CA THR A 63 -2.91 5.24 2.08
C THR A 63 -2.80 3.80 2.59
N ALA A 64 -2.44 3.61 3.87
CA ALA A 64 -2.32 2.30 4.49
C ALA A 64 -3.69 1.62 4.70
N VAL A 65 -4.76 2.40 4.85
CA VAL A 65 -6.12 1.87 5.09
C VAL A 65 -7.03 1.92 3.86
N CYS A 66 -6.64 2.59 2.77
CA CYS A 66 -7.47 2.67 1.56
C CYS A 66 -7.58 1.29 0.88
N PRO A 67 -8.76 0.65 0.85
CA PRO A 67 -8.87 -0.71 0.36
C PRO A 67 -8.79 -0.80 -1.17
N VAL A 68 -9.09 0.30 -1.86
CA VAL A 68 -9.26 0.36 -3.31
C VAL A 68 -8.17 1.17 -4.01
N GLY A 69 -7.17 1.69 -3.27
CA GLY A 69 -6.09 2.49 -3.87
C GLY A 69 -6.58 3.79 -4.49
N ALA A 70 -7.59 4.42 -3.89
CA ALA A 70 -7.99 5.80 -4.22
C ALA A 70 -7.04 6.84 -3.59
N LEU A 71 -6.35 6.44 -2.52
CA LEU A 71 -5.28 7.20 -1.88
C LEU A 71 -4.06 6.28 -1.84
N GLU A 72 -2.99 6.69 -2.52
CA GLU A 72 -1.72 5.95 -2.60
C GLU A 72 -0.54 6.88 -2.31
N HIS A 73 0.63 6.30 -2.02
CA HIS A 73 1.87 7.06 -1.91
C HIS A 73 2.19 7.69 -3.27
N ASN A 74 2.67 8.93 -3.26
CA ASN A 74 3.29 9.54 -4.44
C ASN A 74 4.78 9.16 -4.58
N SER A 75 5.38 8.55 -3.55
CA SER A 75 6.77 8.07 -3.56
C SER A 75 6.92 6.67 -4.15
N ASP A 76 8.04 6.44 -4.84
CA ASP A 76 8.43 5.12 -5.34
C ASP A 76 9.02 4.23 -4.23
N PHE A 77 8.19 3.34 -3.70
CA PHE A 77 8.63 2.38 -2.67
C PHE A 77 9.65 1.36 -3.20
N ALA A 78 9.61 1.01 -4.49
CA ALA A 78 10.58 0.08 -5.07
C ALA A 78 12.00 0.70 -5.14
N ALA A 79 12.08 2.00 -5.43
CA ALA A 79 13.32 2.75 -5.33
C ALA A 79 13.86 2.78 -3.89
N CYS A 80 12.97 2.98 -2.90
CA CYS A 80 13.31 2.90 -1.48
C CYS A 80 13.89 1.51 -1.12
N MET A 81 13.21 0.42 -1.51
CA MET A 81 13.70 -0.96 -1.29
C MET A 81 15.09 -1.17 -1.90
N THR A 82 15.32 -0.66 -3.10
CA THR A 82 16.60 -0.77 -3.82
C THR A 82 17.73 -0.03 -3.10
N GLN A 83 17.45 1.10 -2.46
CA GLN A 83 18.43 1.83 -1.65
C GLN A 83 18.76 1.06 -0.37
N LEU A 84 17.74 0.56 0.32
CA LEU A 84 17.91 -0.20 1.57
C LEU A 84 18.72 -1.49 1.35
N SER A 85 18.50 -2.20 0.24
CA SER A 85 19.19 -3.47 -0.05
C SER A 85 20.69 -3.34 -0.31
N ARG A 86 21.22 -2.12 -0.50
CA ARG A 86 22.65 -1.87 -0.74
C ARG A 86 23.47 -1.75 0.55
N VAL A 87 22.79 -1.67 1.69
CA VAL A 87 23.42 -1.46 2.99
C VAL A 87 23.08 -2.66 3.88
N PRO A 88 24.03 -3.24 4.64
CA PRO A 88 23.76 -4.44 5.46
C PRO A 88 22.83 -4.23 6.67
N GLU A 89 22.88 -3.04 7.30
CA GLU A 89 22.02 -2.65 8.42
C GLU A 89 21.36 -1.30 8.09
N PRO A 90 20.44 -1.26 7.11
CA PRO A 90 19.93 0.00 6.61
C PRO A 90 19.03 0.70 7.64
N VAL A 91 18.97 2.02 7.53
CA VAL A 91 18.05 2.87 8.28
C VAL A 91 17.04 3.49 7.30
N LEU A 92 15.75 3.24 7.54
CA LEU A 92 14.65 3.87 6.81
C LEU A 92 14.08 5.02 7.65
N GLY A 93 14.06 6.22 7.08
CA GLY A 93 13.62 7.43 7.75
C GLY A 93 12.43 8.12 7.08
N CYS A 94 12.06 9.26 7.63
CA CYS A 94 11.17 10.22 6.97
C CYS A 94 11.92 11.47 6.52
N ILE A 95 11.23 12.45 5.95
CA ILE A 95 11.81 13.73 5.53
C ILE A 95 12.60 14.43 6.65
N ARG A 96 12.17 14.30 7.91
CA ARG A 96 12.83 14.90 9.09
C ARG A 96 14.12 14.22 9.52
N THR A 97 14.38 13.02 9.03
CA THR A 97 15.52 12.19 9.46
C THR A 97 16.42 11.78 8.28
N LYS A 98 16.25 12.43 7.12
CA LYS A 98 16.91 12.05 5.86
C LYS A 98 18.43 11.99 5.97
N GLU A 99 19.05 12.89 6.75
CA GLU A 99 20.50 12.93 6.98
C GLU A 99 21.03 11.73 7.78
N SER A 100 20.14 10.98 8.43
CA SER A 100 20.45 9.81 9.26
C SER A 100 19.71 8.56 8.77
N ALA A 101 19.44 8.49 7.46
CA ALA A 101 18.72 7.40 6.83
C ALA A 101 19.32 7.05 5.45
N ASN A 102 19.32 5.76 5.11
CA ASN A 102 19.79 5.27 3.81
C ASN A 102 18.73 5.40 2.71
N ALA A 103 17.45 5.39 3.10
CA ALA A 103 16.31 5.74 2.27
C ALA A 103 15.28 6.50 3.09
N SER A 104 14.39 7.24 2.45
CA SER A 104 13.36 8.01 3.17
C SER A 104 12.04 8.05 2.42
N LEU A 105 10.96 7.97 3.18
CA LEU A 105 9.60 8.28 2.72
C LEU A 105 9.20 9.68 3.21
N ALA A 106 8.06 10.20 2.76
CA ALA A 106 7.50 11.43 3.34
C ALA A 106 7.18 11.24 4.84
N CYS A 107 6.53 10.13 5.17
CA CYS A 107 6.29 9.70 6.55
C CYS A 107 6.26 8.17 6.64
N LEU A 108 6.83 7.62 7.71
CA LEU A 108 6.79 6.19 7.99
C LEU A 108 5.38 5.69 8.34
N GLY A 109 4.46 6.58 8.74
CA GLY A 109 3.06 6.23 9.00
C GLY A 109 2.35 5.62 7.78
N GLY A 110 2.83 5.90 6.57
CA GLY A 110 2.32 5.29 5.34
C GLY A 110 2.68 3.81 5.13
N LEU A 111 3.58 3.23 5.94
CA LEU A 111 3.93 1.82 5.85
C LEU A 111 2.75 0.94 6.28
N SER A 112 2.08 0.33 5.31
CA SER A 112 1.05 -0.70 5.57
C SER A 112 1.68 -2.05 5.91
N GLU A 113 0.87 -3.00 6.36
CA GLU A 113 1.32 -4.38 6.63
C GLU A 113 1.96 -5.02 5.39
N GLU A 114 1.47 -4.75 4.18
CA GLU A 114 2.09 -5.24 2.94
C GLU A 114 3.52 -4.68 2.72
N HIS A 115 3.75 -3.42 3.11
CA HIS A 115 5.10 -2.84 3.04
C HIS A 115 6.03 -3.47 4.08
N LEU A 116 5.55 -3.67 5.30
CA LEU A 116 6.32 -4.31 6.37
C LEU A 116 6.67 -5.76 6.00
N LEU A 117 5.72 -6.51 5.44
CA LEU A 117 5.95 -7.85 4.93
C LEU A 117 7.02 -7.87 3.84
N ALA A 118 6.94 -6.96 2.86
CA ALA A 118 7.96 -6.84 1.82
C ALA A 118 9.35 -6.52 2.40
N LEU A 119 9.44 -5.63 3.39
CA LEU A 119 10.71 -5.31 4.06
C LEU A 119 11.29 -6.55 4.78
N ILE A 120 10.46 -7.26 5.54
CA ILE A 120 10.85 -8.45 6.32
C ILE A 120 11.38 -9.58 5.43
N HIS A 121 10.73 -9.80 4.28
CA HIS A 121 11.00 -10.95 3.42
C HIS A 121 11.95 -10.68 2.25
N THR A 122 12.14 -9.42 1.84
CA THR A 122 13.04 -9.07 0.72
C THR A 122 14.40 -8.55 1.19
N LEU A 123 14.50 -7.90 2.34
CA LEU A 123 15.79 -7.47 2.89
C LEU A 123 16.45 -8.60 3.69
N ALA A 124 17.74 -8.44 4.00
CA ALA A 124 18.50 -9.35 4.85
C ALA A 124 18.95 -8.64 6.13
N GLY A 125 19.19 -9.41 7.19
CA GLY A 125 19.79 -8.92 8.44
C GLY A 125 18.79 -8.13 9.28
N SER A 126 19.01 -6.82 9.41
CA SER A 126 18.12 -5.96 10.18
C SER A 126 17.92 -4.59 9.55
N LEU A 127 16.69 -4.09 9.62
CA LEU A 127 16.30 -2.76 9.17
C LEU A 127 15.91 -1.93 10.40
N THR A 128 16.41 -0.70 10.49
CA THR A 128 15.96 0.24 11.53
C THR A 128 14.98 1.24 10.95
N LEU A 129 13.78 1.34 11.53
CA LEU A 129 12.86 2.45 11.30
C LEU A 129 13.21 3.60 12.24
N ASN A 130 13.64 4.72 11.68
CA ASN A 130 14.08 5.89 12.45
C ASN A 130 12.88 6.73 12.91
N LEU A 131 12.46 6.50 14.15
CA LEU A 131 11.39 7.22 14.84
C LEU A 131 11.91 8.26 15.84
N SER A 132 13.22 8.54 15.83
CA SER A 132 13.91 9.32 16.87
C SER A 132 13.42 10.75 17.04
N VAL A 133 12.74 11.30 16.02
CA VAL A 133 12.16 12.65 16.03
C VAL A 133 10.63 12.64 16.04
N CYS A 134 10.00 11.46 16.18
CA CYS A 134 8.56 11.33 16.12
C CYS A 134 7.84 11.82 17.39
N GLY A 135 8.51 11.87 18.55
CA GLY A 135 7.90 12.28 19.82
C GLY A 135 7.19 13.65 19.76
N ASP A 136 7.86 14.66 19.19
CA ASP A 136 7.30 16.02 19.02
C ASP A 136 6.78 16.28 17.59
N CYS A 137 6.65 15.23 16.77
CA CYS A 137 6.18 15.36 15.40
C CYS A 137 4.65 15.52 15.37
N PRO A 138 4.08 16.41 14.53
CA PRO A 138 2.64 16.41 14.26
C PRO A 138 2.08 15.06 13.80
N ASN A 139 2.94 14.20 13.22
CA ASN A 139 2.59 12.85 12.76
C ASN A 139 2.94 11.75 13.78
N SER A 140 3.08 12.06 15.07
CA SER A 140 3.42 11.10 16.14
C SER A 140 2.46 9.91 16.22
N HIS A 141 1.19 10.07 15.83
CA HIS A 141 0.21 8.99 15.67
C HIS A 141 0.71 7.84 14.78
N GLY A 142 1.64 8.10 13.86
CA GLY A 142 2.25 7.06 13.03
C GLY A 142 3.02 6.01 13.86
N ILE A 143 3.52 6.35 15.06
CA ILE A 143 4.26 5.41 15.92
C ILE A 143 3.36 4.27 16.37
N SER A 144 2.18 4.58 16.93
CA SER A 144 1.24 3.55 17.42
C SER A 144 0.74 2.68 16.28
N GLU A 145 0.51 3.28 15.12
CA GLU A 145 0.07 2.59 13.92
C GLU A 145 1.12 1.60 13.38
N ILE A 146 2.39 1.99 13.31
CA ILE A 146 3.47 1.09 12.89
C ILE A 146 3.63 -0.07 13.87
N LYS A 147 3.60 0.22 15.19
CA LYS A 147 3.69 -0.81 16.24
C LYS A 147 2.55 -1.83 16.10
N SER A 148 1.32 -1.36 16.00
CA SER A 148 0.14 -2.23 15.85
C SER A 148 0.21 -3.09 14.58
N ARG A 149 0.71 -2.55 13.46
CA ARG A 149 0.88 -3.32 12.21
C ARG A 149 1.99 -4.37 12.31
N LEU A 150 3.10 -4.05 12.97
CA LEU A 150 4.17 -5.03 13.24
C LEU A 150 3.66 -6.16 14.16
N GLU A 151 2.89 -5.82 15.20
CA GLU A 151 2.22 -6.79 16.07
C GLU A 151 1.25 -7.68 15.28
N ALA A 152 0.46 -7.11 14.37
CA ALA A 152 -0.45 -7.88 13.51
C ALA A 152 0.30 -8.85 12.58
N VAL A 153 1.40 -8.39 11.95
CA VAL A 153 2.27 -9.24 11.11
C VAL A 153 2.89 -10.37 11.94
N SER A 154 3.37 -10.08 13.14
CA SER A 154 3.94 -11.08 14.05
C SER A 154 2.89 -12.07 14.54
N ALA A 155 1.70 -11.61 14.93
CA ALA A 155 0.59 -12.46 15.35
C ALA A 155 0.10 -13.40 14.25
N ALA A 156 0.27 -13.02 12.98
CA ALA A 156 0.00 -13.84 11.81
C ALA A 156 1.13 -14.84 11.46
N GLY A 157 2.23 -14.85 12.22
CA GLY A 157 3.41 -15.69 11.95
C GLY A 157 4.21 -15.27 10.72
N LEU A 158 4.09 -14.00 10.29
CA LEU A 158 4.68 -13.48 9.06
C LEU A 158 5.99 -12.71 9.29
N ASP A 159 6.49 -12.66 10.52
CA ASP A 159 7.71 -11.95 10.94
C ASP A 159 8.99 -12.82 10.90
N CYS A 160 8.90 -14.05 10.39
CA CYS A 160 10.02 -15.00 10.30
C CYS A 160 10.92 -14.83 9.05
N GLY A 161 10.88 -13.67 8.40
CA GLY A 161 11.71 -13.37 7.24
C GLY A 161 13.19 -13.14 7.57
N ALA A 162 13.99 -12.94 6.52
CA ALA A 162 15.44 -12.74 6.64
C ALA A 162 15.83 -11.38 7.25
N CYS A 163 14.90 -10.43 7.32
CA CYS A 163 15.11 -9.11 7.91
C CYS A 163 14.29 -8.90 9.19
N ARG A 164 14.96 -8.55 10.28
CA ARG A 164 14.31 -8.06 11.50
C ARG A 164 14.12 -6.54 11.43
N ILE A 165 12.89 -6.07 11.62
CA ILE A 165 12.60 -4.64 11.75
C ILE A 165 12.77 -4.21 13.21
N ASN A 166 13.62 -3.20 13.44
CA ASN A 166 13.81 -2.55 14.72
C ASN A 166 13.24 -1.12 14.68
N LEU A 167 12.59 -0.69 15.76
CA LEU A 167 12.13 0.69 15.91
C LEU A 167 13.15 1.46 16.74
N ALA A 168 13.69 2.56 16.21
CA ALA A 168 14.60 3.44 16.94
C ALA A 168 13.86 4.71 17.37
N GLU A 169 13.48 4.81 18.65
CA GLU A 169 12.78 5.98 19.21
C GLU A 169 13.75 7.05 19.75
N SER A 170 15.04 6.75 19.79
CA SER A 170 16.11 7.67 20.16
C SER A 170 17.25 7.65 19.15
N VAL A 171 17.94 8.78 18.99
CA VAL A 171 19.10 8.89 18.10
C VAL A 171 20.21 7.90 18.47
N ARG A 172 20.31 7.53 19.75
CA ARG A 172 21.32 6.58 20.27
C ARG A 172 21.12 5.15 19.76
N GLU A 173 19.91 4.82 19.32
CA GLU A 173 19.55 3.49 18.79
C GLU A 173 19.87 3.38 17.29
N ILE A 174 20.17 4.50 16.62
CA ILE A 174 20.43 4.55 15.18
C ILE A 174 21.89 4.18 14.91
N ARG A 175 22.09 3.13 14.10
CA ARG A 175 23.40 2.77 13.55
C ARG A 175 23.44 3.13 12.07
N TYR A 176 23.56 4.42 11.78
CA TYR A 176 23.68 4.90 10.41
C TYR A 176 25.10 4.71 9.88
N ARG A 177 25.21 4.18 8.66
CA ARG A 177 26.45 4.13 7.88
C ARG A 177 26.12 4.52 6.45
N ASP A 178 26.95 5.36 5.86
CA ASP A 178 26.89 5.63 4.43
C ASP A 178 27.07 4.35 3.61
N GLU A 179 26.45 4.32 2.43
CA GLU A 179 26.76 3.29 1.44
C GLU A 179 28.25 3.33 1.15
N SER A 180 28.97 2.23 1.35
CA SER A 180 30.39 2.15 1.01
C SER A 180 30.52 2.11 -0.51
N VAL A 181 30.54 3.27 -1.14
CA VAL A 181 30.82 3.38 -2.58
C VAL A 181 32.30 3.08 -2.79
N ASP A 182 32.62 1.89 -3.31
CA ASP A 182 33.96 1.63 -3.81
C ASP A 182 34.29 2.63 -4.92
N ARG A 183 35.29 3.49 -4.67
CA ARG A 183 35.68 4.61 -5.56
C ARG A 183 36.00 4.13 -6.98
N ARG A 184 36.38 2.86 -7.17
CA ARG A 184 36.62 2.25 -8.50
C ARG A 184 35.35 1.94 -9.31
N SER A 185 34.21 1.66 -8.66
CA SER A 185 32.92 1.49 -9.34
C SER A 185 32.26 2.82 -9.71
N PHE A 186 32.58 3.88 -8.97
CA PHE A 186 32.06 5.23 -9.20
C PHE A 186 32.51 5.81 -10.55
N PHE A 187 33.80 5.64 -10.92
CA PHE A 187 34.33 6.13 -12.21
C PHE A 187 33.81 5.35 -13.43
N LYS A 188 33.40 4.08 -13.28
CA LYS A 188 32.72 3.33 -14.35
C LYS A 188 31.26 3.78 -14.57
N SER A 189 30.62 4.37 -13.55
CA SER A 189 29.22 4.80 -13.60
C SER A 189 29.04 6.27 -14.00
N PHE A 190 30.07 7.11 -13.87
CA PHE A 190 30.02 8.53 -14.28
C PHE A 190 29.84 8.72 -15.79
N GLY A 191 30.38 7.81 -16.62
CA GLY A 191 30.26 7.89 -18.07
C GLY A 191 28.83 7.70 -18.59
N SER A 192 28.00 6.92 -17.88
CA SER A 192 26.60 6.65 -18.28
C SER A 192 25.57 7.58 -17.65
N ALA A 193 25.93 8.29 -16.57
CA ALA A 193 25.05 9.22 -15.85
C ALA A 193 24.90 10.59 -16.55
N LEU A 194 25.94 11.07 -17.24
CA LEU A 194 25.90 12.35 -17.98
C LEU A 194 24.94 12.31 -19.17
N ILE A 195 24.76 11.15 -19.81
CA ILE A 195 23.84 10.99 -20.95
C ILE A 195 22.37 10.97 -20.48
N LYS A 196 22.09 10.42 -19.29
CA LYS A 196 20.72 10.33 -18.73
C LYS A 196 20.23 11.67 -18.19
N SER A 197 21.13 12.52 -17.70
CA SER A 197 20.77 13.82 -17.11
C SER A 197 20.27 14.83 -18.16
N ALA A 198 20.72 14.72 -19.41
CA ALA A 198 20.22 15.55 -20.51
C ALA A 198 18.75 15.24 -20.89
N ALA A 199 18.29 14.00 -20.68
CA ALA A 199 16.92 13.58 -20.98
C ALA A 199 15.88 14.11 -19.95
N VAL A 200 16.31 14.34 -18.71
CA VAL A 200 15.43 14.80 -17.62
C VAL A 200 15.06 16.28 -17.76
N VAL A 201 15.96 17.11 -18.30
CA VAL A 201 15.74 18.56 -18.46
C VAL A 201 14.66 18.88 -19.52
N LEU A 202 14.36 17.96 -20.44
CA LEU A 202 13.30 18.13 -21.44
C LEU A 202 11.91 17.71 -20.95
N SER A 203 11.81 17.10 -19.77
CA SER A 203 10.54 16.70 -19.17
C SER A 203 10.12 17.75 -18.14
N ARG A 204 9.50 18.84 -18.61
CA ARG A 204 8.75 19.74 -17.72
C ARG A 204 7.76 18.90 -16.91
N PRO A 205 7.68 19.04 -15.57
CA PRO A 205 6.53 18.51 -14.84
C PRO A 205 5.32 19.30 -15.32
N SER A 206 4.42 18.62 -16.04
CA SER A 206 3.06 19.13 -16.23
C SER A 206 2.45 19.35 -14.85
N GLU A 207 1.85 20.52 -14.63
CA GLU A 207 0.98 20.77 -13.48
C GLU A 207 0.09 19.54 -13.25
N GLN A 208 0.24 18.88 -12.09
CA GLN A 208 -0.49 17.66 -11.74
C GLN A 208 -1.95 18.01 -11.47
N THR A 209 -2.69 18.18 -12.56
CA THR A 209 -4.14 18.23 -12.57
C THR A 209 -4.65 16.87 -12.09
N GLU A 210 -5.55 16.87 -11.10
CA GLU A 210 -6.22 15.67 -10.60
C GLU A 210 -6.64 14.76 -11.77
N GLN A 211 -5.98 13.60 -11.93
CA GLN A 211 -6.29 12.68 -13.02
C GLN A 211 -7.64 12.01 -12.73
N ARG A 212 -8.69 12.49 -13.41
CA ARG A 212 -9.95 11.73 -13.54
C ARG A 212 -9.69 10.56 -14.48
N SER A 213 -9.24 9.43 -13.94
CA SER A 213 -9.29 8.17 -14.68
C SER A 213 -10.75 7.77 -14.90
N GLU A 214 -11.04 7.13 -16.04
CA GLU A 214 -12.37 6.59 -16.28
C GLU A 214 -12.68 5.51 -15.23
N TYR A 215 -13.95 5.42 -14.82
CA TYR A 215 -14.41 4.37 -13.90
C TYR A 215 -14.14 2.94 -14.42
N ALA A 216 -13.89 2.81 -15.74
CA ALA A 216 -13.54 1.58 -16.43
C ALA A 216 -12.08 1.12 -16.21
N CYS A 217 -11.17 1.99 -15.78
CA CYS A 217 -9.76 1.66 -15.53
C CYS A 217 -9.61 0.84 -14.24
N LYS A 218 -9.85 -0.47 -14.34
CA LYS A 218 -9.66 -1.43 -13.26
C LYS A 218 -8.18 -1.77 -13.11
N ARG A 219 -7.67 -1.71 -11.88
CA ARG A 219 -6.31 -2.10 -11.50
C ARG A 219 -6.28 -2.49 -10.03
N VAL A 220 -5.30 -3.30 -9.64
CA VAL A 220 -5.03 -3.53 -8.22
C VAL A 220 -4.36 -2.30 -7.59
N PRO A 221 -4.58 -2.04 -6.29
CA PRO A 221 -3.81 -1.03 -5.57
C PRO A 221 -2.33 -1.43 -5.47
N ALA A 222 -1.43 -0.44 -5.42
CA ALA A 222 0.01 -0.65 -5.32
C ALA A 222 0.40 -1.55 -4.12
N ARG A 223 -0.28 -1.40 -2.97
CA ARG A 223 -0.05 -2.27 -1.80
C ARG A 223 -0.40 -3.75 -2.08
N ARG A 224 -1.41 -4.00 -2.91
CA ARG A 224 -1.81 -5.35 -3.32
C ARG A 224 -0.86 -5.93 -4.36
N GLU A 225 -0.37 -5.11 -5.28
CA GLU A 225 0.69 -5.49 -6.22
C GLU A 225 1.97 -5.88 -5.46
N LEU A 226 2.37 -5.07 -4.48
CA LEU A 226 3.51 -5.35 -3.61
C LEU A 226 3.36 -6.71 -2.90
N LEU A 227 2.21 -6.94 -2.26
CA LEU A 227 1.91 -8.21 -1.60
C LEU A 227 1.95 -9.40 -2.57
N ASN A 228 1.36 -9.26 -3.75
CA ASN A 228 1.34 -10.32 -4.77
C ASN A 228 2.74 -10.63 -5.29
N LYS A 229 3.60 -9.61 -5.42
CA LYS A 229 5.00 -9.80 -5.76
C LYS A 229 5.74 -10.52 -4.64
N THR A 230 5.69 -10.00 -3.41
CA THR A 230 6.37 -10.59 -2.25
C THR A 230 5.96 -12.05 -2.05
N ARG A 231 4.66 -12.37 -2.07
CA ARG A 231 4.22 -13.76 -1.87
C ARG A 231 4.69 -14.72 -2.97
N SER A 232 4.95 -14.24 -4.19
CA SER A 232 5.39 -15.11 -5.30
C SER A 232 6.83 -15.61 -5.12
N GLU A 233 7.59 -14.98 -4.23
CA GLU A 233 8.98 -15.30 -3.92
C GLU A 233 9.11 -16.14 -2.64
N LEU A 234 8.00 -16.48 -1.98
CA LEU A 234 7.96 -17.14 -0.67
C LEU A 234 7.61 -18.63 -0.73
N SER A 235 7.88 -19.34 0.37
CA SER A 235 7.52 -20.74 0.52
C SER A 235 6.00 -20.97 0.49
N LEU A 236 5.57 -22.21 0.22
CA LEU A 236 4.16 -22.59 0.22
C LEU A 236 3.50 -22.38 1.59
N GLU A 237 4.24 -22.62 2.67
CA GLU A 237 3.77 -22.41 4.04
C GLU A 237 3.46 -20.93 4.32
N LEU A 238 4.42 -20.04 4.03
CA LEU A 238 4.23 -18.59 4.17
C LEU A 238 3.14 -18.05 3.25
N THR A 239 3.04 -18.59 2.04
CA THR A 239 1.95 -18.25 1.10
C THR A 239 0.58 -18.61 1.68
N GLY A 240 0.50 -19.70 2.46
CA GLY A 240 -0.70 -20.11 3.19
C GLY A 240 -1.10 -19.09 4.26
N LEU A 241 -0.14 -18.67 5.09
CA LEU A 241 -0.35 -17.64 6.14
C LEU A 241 -0.75 -16.29 5.53
N ILE A 242 -0.08 -15.87 4.45
CA ILE A 242 -0.44 -14.65 3.70
C ILE A 242 -1.88 -14.72 3.21
N ARG A 243 -2.31 -15.86 2.66
CA ARG A 243 -3.70 -16.04 2.20
C ARG A 243 -4.68 -15.94 3.36
N GLU A 244 -4.36 -16.52 4.51
CA GLU A 244 -5.21 -16.42 5.69
C GLU A 244 -5.34 -14.99 6.19
N HIS A 245 -4.24 -14.24 6.22
CA HIS A 245 -4.20 -12.89 6.77
C HIS A 245 -4.74 -11.80 5.83
N PHE A 246 -4.36 -11.86 4.55
CA PHE A 246 -4.63 -10.77 3.59
C PHE A 246 -5.75 -11.07 2.59
N ASP A 247 -6.02 -12.34 2.28
CA ASP A 247 -6.95 -12.66 1.20
C ASP A 247 -8.39 -12.73 1.69
N SER A 248 -9.29 -12.23 0.84
CA SER A 248 -10.73 -12.40 0.98
C SER A 248 -11.25 -13.27 -0.16
N CYS A 249 -12.42 -13.86 0.00
CA CYS A 249 -13.13 -14.49 -1.09
C CYS A 249 -14.50 -13.85 -1.30
N ALA A 250 -14.94 -13.81 -2.55
CA ALA A 250 -16.33 -13.54 -2.90
C ALA A 250 -17.04 -14.86 -3.27
N SER A 251 -18.23 -15.07 -2.74
CA SER A 251 -19.12 -16.17 -3.13
C SER A 251 -20.52 -15.66 -3.42
N PHE A 252 -21.25 -16.41 -4.26
CA PHE A 252 -22.61 -16.09 -4.69
C PHE A 252 -23.56 -17.19 -4.25
N ASP A 253 -24.72 -16.83 -3.75
CA ASP A 253 -25.79 -17.78 -3.43
C ASP A 253 -26.84 -17.85 -4.55
N GLN A 254 -27.93 -18.61 -4.31
CA GLN A 254 -28.99 -18.87 -5.28
C GLN A 254 -29.81 -17.65 -5.67
N SER A 255 -29.73 -16.54 -4.91
CA SER A 255 -30.40 -15.29 -5.28
C SER A 255 -29.68 -14.50 -6.37
N CYS A 256 -28.48 -14.94 -6.80
CA CYS A 256 -27.72 -14.29 -7.84
C CYS A 256 -28.43 -14.44 -9.20
N THR A 257 -28.92 -13.32 -9.73
CA THR A 257 -29.54 -13.22 -11.05
C THR A 257 -28.53 -13.12 -12.21
N ALA A 258 -27.23 -13.23 -11.92
CA ALA A 258 -26.15 -13.07 -12.90
C ALA A 258 -26.22 -11.75 -13.70
N CYS A 259 -26.73 -10.66 -13.11
CA CYS A 259 -26.85 -9.34 -13.76
C CYS A 259 -25.49 -8.66 -14.09
N GLN A 260 -24.38 -9.23 -13.61
CA GLN A 260 -23.00 -8.77 -13.81
C GLN A 260 -22.68 -7.36 -13.26
N GLY A 261 -23.61 -6.66 -12.59
CA GLY A 261 -23.37 -5.30 -12.09
C GLY A 261 -22.19 -5.20 -11.11
N CYS A 262 -21.95 -6.23 -10.31
CA CYS A 262 -20.81 -6.28 -9.39
C CYS A 262 -19.45 -6.37 -10.10
N THR A 263 -19.39 -6.84 -11.35
CA THR A 263 -18.16 -6.82 -12.15
C THR A 263 -17.83 -5.38 -12.55
N THR A 264 -18.83 -4.59 -12.93
CA THR A 264 -18.70 -3.17 -13.30
C THR A 264 -18.24 -2.31 -12.12
N ILE A 265 -18.83 -2.52 -10.93
CA ILE A 265 -18.48 -1.72 -9.75
C ILE A 265 -17.11 -2.08 -9.17
N CYS A 266 -16.62 -3.30 -9.39
CA CYS A 266 -15.35 -3.78 -8.86
C CYS A 266 -14.16 -2.93 -9.37
N PRO A 267 -13.44 -2.19 -8.49
CA PRO A 267 -12.37 -1.28 -8.92
C PRO A 267 -11.06 -2.00 -9.28
N THR A 268 -10.94 -3.27 -8.88
CA THR A 268 -9.71 -4.05 -9.07
C THR A 268 -9.78 -5.08 -10.19
N GLY A 269 -10.98 -5.33 -10.74
CA GLY A 269 -11.17 -6.40 -11.72
C GLY A 269 -11.13 -7.81 -11.12
N ALA A 270 -11.26 -7.95 -9.79
CA ALA A 270 -11.36 -9.24 -9.12
C ALA A 270 -12.62 -10.05 -9.50
N LEU A 271 -13.65 -9.38 -10.05
CA LEU A 271 -14.83 -10.03 -10.61
C LEU A 271 -14.82 -9.81 -12.12
N LYS A 272 -14.89 -10.91 -12.88
CA LYS A 272 -14.93 -10.90 -14.34
C LYS A 272 -16.26 -11.45 -14.83
N THR A 273 -16.80 -10.78 -15.84
CA THR A 273 -18.05 -11.18 -16.48
C THR A 273 -17.93 -12.59 -17.05
N GLY A 274 -18.87 -13.46 -16.68
CA GLY A 274 -18.98 -14.83 -17.20
C GLY A 274 -19.91 -14.91 -18.41
N GLU A 275 -20.35 -16.13 -18.73
CA GLU A 275 -21.44 -16.37 -19.69
C GLU A 275 -22.78 -15.86 -19.14
N SER A 276 -23.79 -15.74 -20.02
CA SER A 276 -25.15 -15.37 -19.61
C SER A 276 -25.68 -16.34 -18.56
N ASP A 277 -26.43 -15.82 -17.59
CA ASP A 277 -27.08 -16.61 -16.52
C ASP A 277 -26.12 -17.33 -15.56
N ILE A 278 -24.81 -17.05 -15.63
CA ILE A 278 -23.80 -17.59 -14.71
C ILE A 278 -23.24 -16.47 -13.81
N PRO A 279 -23.12 -16.71 -12.49
CA PRO A 279 -22.44 -15.77 -11.60
C PRO A 279 -21.03 -15.39 -12.09
N PRO A 280 -20.55 -14.17 -11.80
CA PRO A 280 -19.21 -13.74 -12.18
C PRO A 280 -18.11 -14.66 -11.66
N THR A 281 -17.03 -14.79 -12.44
CA THR A 281 -15.82 -15.46 -11.97
C THR A 281 -15.02 -14.55 -11.04
N PHE A 282 -14.29 -15.15 -10.10
CA PHE A 282 -13.57 -14.44 -9.04
C PHE A 282 -12.07 -14.74 -9.07
N ASP A 283 -11.26 -13.69 -9.03
CA ASP A 283 -9.80 -13.76 -8.91
C ASP A 283 -9.36 -13.22 -7.53
N GLN A 284 -8.90 -14.12 -6.67
CA GLN A 284 -8.48 -13.80 -5.31
C GLN A 284 -7.28 -12.86 -5.28
N LEU A 285 -6.32 -12.99 -6.21
CA LEU A 285 -5.11 -12.17 -6.19
C LEU A 285 -5.42 -10.70 -6.50
N LEU A 286 -6.49 -10.44 -7.24
CA LEU A 286 -6.94 -9.09 -7.55
C LEU A 286 -7.86 -8.50 -6.47
N CYS A 287 -8.43 -9.34 -5.59
CA CYS A 287 -9.36 -8.91 -4.55
C CYS A 287 -8.64 -8.23 -3.38
N THR A 288 -9.19 -7.12 -2.90
CA THR A 288 -8.69 -6.41 -1.71
C THR A 288 -9.65 -6.50 -0.52
N GLY A 289 -10.73 -7.28 -0.64
CA GLY A 289 -11.76 -7.39 0.39
C GLY A 289 -12.56 -6.10 0.62
N CYS A 290 -12.59 -5.17 -0.35
CA CYS A 290 -13.17 -3.85 -0.15
C CYS A 290 -14.69 -3.82 0.12
N GLY A 291 -15.41 -4.90 -0.18
CA GLY A 291 -16.85 -5.05 0.08
C GLY A 291 -17.78 -4.32 -0.90
N LEU A 292 -17.25 -3.53 -1.84
CA LEU A 292 -18.08 -2.71 -2.73
C LEU A 292 -19.05 -3.53 -3.60
N CYS A 293 -18.63 -4.73 -4.04
CA CYS A 293 -19.51 -5.63 -4.78
C CYS A 293 -20.70 -6.13 -3.95
N ARG A 294 -20.54 -6.26 -2.62
CA ARG A 294 -21.61 -6.61 -1.69
C ARG A 294 -22.55 -5.45 -1.44
N GLU A 295 -22.02 -4.25 -1.23
CA GLU A 295 -22.83 -3.03 -1.07
C GLU A 295 -23.68 -2.75 -2.31
N PHE A 296 -23.16 -3.03 -3.50
CA PHE A 296 -23.85 -2.76 -4.76
C PHE A 296 -24.91 -3.81 -5.14
N CYS A 297 -24.88 -5.01 -4.55
CA CYS A 297 -25.74 -6.11 -4.96
C CYS A 297 -27.15 -5.94 -4.39
N LEU A 298 -28.08 -5.48 -5.22
CA LEU A 298 -29.49 -5.26 -4.84
C LEU A 298 -30.20 -6.54 -4.38
N ASP A 299 -29.84 -7.69 -4.96
CA ASP A 299 -30.38 -9.00 -4.58
C ASP A 299 -29.75 -9.55 -3.29
N GLY A 300 -28.68 -8.92 -2.76
CA GLY A 300 -27.97 -9.39 -1.58
C GLY A 300 -27.25 -10.74 -1.75
N ALA A 301 -27.03 -11.17 -3.01
CA ALA A 301 -26.58 -12.52 -3.36
C ALA A 301 -25.09 -12.79 -3.13
N ILE A 302 -24.27 -11.76 -2.93
CA ILE A 302 -22.81 -11.88 -2.77
C ILE A 302 -22.41 -11.80 -1.29
N ARG A 303 -21.48 -12.66 -0.89
CA ARG A 303 -20.78 -12.60 0.39
C ARG A 303 -19.30 -12.33 0.15
N VAL A 304 -18.70 -11.48 0.99
CA VAL A 304 -17.25 -11.23 1.00
C VAL A 304 -16.75 -11.61 2.38
N LEU A 305 -15.93 -12.66 2.45
CA LEU A 305 -15.45 -13.26 3.69
C LEU A 305 -13.94 -13.09 3.79
N LYS A 306 -13.46 -12.70 4.98
CA LYS A 306 -12.04 -12.74 5.35
C LYS A 306 -11.65 -14.17 5.73
N ASN A 307 -10.39 -14.52 5.49
CA ASN A 307 -9.76 -15.78 5.88
C ASN A 307 -10.37 -16.99 5.15
N ALA A 308 -9.81 -17.30 3.98
CA ALA A 308 -10.30 -18.37 3.11
C ALA A 308 -10.14 -19.80 3.68
N SER A 309 -9.55 -19.96 4.87
CA SER A 309 -9.36 -21.21 5.60
C SER A 309 -10.68 -21.96 5.89
N ASN A 310 -11.81 -21.23 5.96
CA ASN A 310 -13.15 -21.79 6.24
C ASN A 310 -14.14 -21.76 5.05
N LEU A 311 -13.66 -21.68 3.80
CA LEU A 311 -14.56 -21.46 2.65
C LEU A 311 -14.85 -22.70 1.80
N GLN A 312 -16.08 -22.69 1.28
CA GLN A 312 -16.70 -23.64 0.36
C GLN A 312 -15.84 -23.95 -0.89
N PRO A 313 -16.08 -25.08 -1.57
CA PRO A 313 -15.30 -25.54 -2.73
C PRO A 313 -15.13 -24.49 -3.85
N SER A 314 -16.11 -23.60 -4.03
CA SER A 314 -16.10 -22.54 -5.05
C SER A 314 -14.96 -21.51 -4.88
N CYS A 315 -14.45 -21.30 -3.67
CA CYS A 315 -13.26 -20.49 -3.42
C CYS A 315 -11.95 -21.29 -3.59
N ARG A 316 -12.01 -22.63 -3.66
CA ARG A 316 -10.86 -23.52 -3.90
C ARG A 316 -10.65 -23.81 -5.39
N THR A 317 -11.72 -23.86 -6.18
CA THR A 317 -11.70 -24.28 -7.60
C THR A 317 -11.18 -23.22 -8.57
N ALA A 318 -11.01 -21.96 -8.16
CA ALA A 318 -10.40 -20.93 -9.01
C ALA A 318 -8.90 -21.16 -9.33
N GLN A 319 -8.26 -22.15 -8.71
CA GLN A 319 -6.84 -22.46 -8.90
C GLN A 319 -6.55 -23.60 -9.90
N ALA A 320 -7.56 -24.32 -10.40
CA ALA A 320 -7.34 -25.46 -11.30
C ALA A 320 -7.27 -25.10 -12.80
N ALA A 321 -7.57 -23.86 -13.19
CA ALA A 321 -7.73 -23.47 -14.60
C ALA A 321 -6.54 -22.70 -15.21
N ASN A 322 -5.48 -22.40 -14.45
CA ASN A 322 -4.29 -21.66 -14.93
C ASN A 322 -3.00 -22.50 -14.94
N SER A 323 -3.13 -23.83 -14.97
CA SER A 323 -2.00 -24.77 -15.06
C SER A 323 -1.99 -25.55 -16.37
N GLY A 324 -2.57 -25.00 -17.44
CA GLY A 324 -2.59 -25.57 -18.79
C GLY A 324 -1.94 -24.65 -19.80
#